data_AF-A0AAE2VCF1-F1
#
_entry.id   AF-A0AAE2VCF1-F1
#
_cell.length_a   1.000
_cell.length_b   1.000
_cell.length_c   1.000
_cell.angle_alpha   90.00
_cell.angle_beta   90.00
_cell.angle_gamma   90.00
#
_symmetry.space_group_name_H-M   'P 1'
#
loop_
_entity.id
_entity.type
_entity.pdbx_description
1 polymer ?
#
loop_
_entity_poly.entity_id
_entity_poly.type
_entity_poly.pdbx_seq_one_letter_code
_entity_poly.pdbx_strand_id
1 'polypeptide(L)'
;MALAIGHVLADFPLQGPFIADAKNRHADLSKYFGNDTPSGVWIHALTGHALIHAGAVWLITGSAVLGVIELVLHWIIDYLKCERWIGFNADQILHYVCKLIYAMMIYLGVYWIG
;
A
#
# COMPACT_ATOMS: atom_id res chain seq x y z
N MET A 1 -12.44 -6.90 -10.69
CA MET A 1 -11.73 -5.86 -11.46
C MET A 1 -11.56 -4.54 -10.69
N ALA A 2 -12.59 -4.02 -10.01
CA ALA A 2 -12.49 -2.76 -9.27
C ALA A 2 -11.29 -2.67 -8.31
N LEU A 3 -11.06 -3.71 -7.49
CA LEU A 3 -9.91 -3.76 -6.57
C LEU A 3 -8.55 -3.69 -7.28
N ALA A 4 -8.42 -4.32 -8.45
CA ALA A 4 -7.20 -4.26 -9.26
C ALA A 4 -7.00 -2.86 -9.87
N ILE A 5 -8.07 -2.21 -10.32
CA ILE A 5 -8.01 -0.83 -10.82
C ILE A 5 -7.61 0.12 -9.69
N GLY A 6 -8.22 -0.02 -8.50
CA GLY A 6 -7.85 0.76 -7.33
C GLY A 6 -6.38 0.59 -6.93
N HIS A 7 -5.86 -0.64 -6.99
CA HIS A 7 -4.44 -0.93 -6.78
C HIS A 7 -3.55 -0.16 -7.76
N VAL A 8 -3.83 -0.28 -9.07
CA VAL A 8 -3.03 0.39 -10.11
C VAL A 8 -3.12 1.91 -10.01
N LEU A 9 -4.30 2.47 -9.70
CA LEU A 9 -4.47 3.90 -9.51
C LEU A 9 -3.62 4.43 -8.34
N ALA A 10 -3.54 3.66 -7.26
CA ALA A 10 -2.79 4.03 -6.06
C ALA A 10 -1.27 3.86 -6.22
N ASP A 11 -0.81 2.76 -6.83
CA ASP A 11 0.62 2.45 -7.02
C ASP A 11 1.32 3.32 -8.08
N PHE A 12 0.60 3.74 -9.13
CA PHE A 12 1.22 4.39 -10.28
C PHE A 12 0.90 5.90 -10.33
N PRO A 13 -0.35 6.37 -10.52
CA PRO A 13 -0.67 7.79 -10.46
C PRO A 13 -0.50 8.46 -9.08
N LEU A 14 -0.97 7.84 -7.99
CA LEU A 14 -1.00 8.50 -6.67
C LEU A 14 0.32 8.36 -5.90
N GLN A 15 1.16 7.40 -6.27
CA GLN A 15 2.52 7.26 -5.73
C GLN A 15 3.52 8.09 -6.55
N GLY A 16 3.46 9.41 -6.40
CA GLY A 16 4.45 10.30 -7.01
C GLY A 16 5.89 9.98 -6.58
N PRO A 17 6.92 10.53 -7.28
CA PRO A 17 8.33 10.22 -7.02
C PRO A 17 8.73 10.40 -5.54
N PHE A 18 8.19 11.43 -4.88
CA PHE A 18 8.43 11.65 -3.46
C PHE A 18 8.02 10.45 -2.60
N ILE A 19 6.80 9.94 -2.73
CA ILE A 19 6.31 8.82 -1.91
C ILE A 19 7.09 7.54 -2.26
N ALA A 20 7.38 7.33 -3.55
CA ALA A 20 8.12 6.17 -4.03
C ALA A 20 9.48 6.03 -3.35
N ASP A 21 10.20 7.14 -3.18
CA ASP A 21 11.48 7.16 -2.48
C ASP A 21 11.31 7.25 -0.97
N ALA A 22 10.47 8.17 -0.49
CA ALA A 22 10.33 8.47 0.93
C ALA A 22 9.85 7.29 1.75
N LYS A 23 9.02 6.39 1.21
CA LYS A 23 8.54 5.20 1.93
C LYS A 23 9.65 4.19 2.26
N ASN A 24 10.78 4.26 1.57
CA ASN A 24 11.93 3.39 1.82
C ASN A 24 12.84 3.98 2.89
N ARG A 25 13.00 3.28 4.01
CA ARG A 25 13.87 3.73 5.13
C ARG A 25 15.35 3.86 4.78
N HIS A 26 15.78 3.25 3.67
CA HIS A 26 17.16 3.27 3.18
C HIS A 26 17.37 4.24 2.01
N ALA A 27 16.34 4.98 1.58
CA ALA A 27 16.45 5.93 0.49
C ALA A 27 17.17 7.21 0.91
N ASP A 28 17.98 7.75 -0.01
CA ASP A 28 18.53 9.09 0.12
C ASP A 28 17.47 10.13 -0.31
N LEU A 29 17.02 10.92 0.66
CA LEU A 29 16.00 11.96 0.46
C LEU A 29 16.61 13.37 0.37
N SER A 30 17.93 13.50 0.20
CA SER A 30 18.61 14.79 0.05
C SER A 30 18.09 15.62 -1.13
N LYS A 31 17.59 14.98 -2.19
CA LYS A 31 16.93 15.67 -3.31
C LYS A 31 15.62 16.38 -2.92
N TYR A 32 14.99 16.02 -1.81
CA TYR A 32 13.75 16.62 -1.31
C TYR A 32 13.98 17.55 -0.12
N PHE A 33 14.91 17.21 0.78
CA PHE A 33 15.11 17.92 2.05
C PHE A 33 16.52 18.53 2.21
N GLY A 34 17.42 18.35 1.24
CA GLY A 34 18.83 18.74 1.39
C GLY A 34 19.51 17.98 2.53
N ASN A 35 20.33 18.68 3.32
CA ASN A 35 21.05 18.07 4.45
C ASN A 35 20.16 17.84 5.69
N ASP A 36 18.94 18.37 5.70
CA ASP A 36 18.05 18.40 6.87
C ASP A 36 16.88 17.41 6.70
N THR A 37 17.16 16.17 6.31
CA THR A 37 16.12 15.14 6.19
C THR A 37 15.54 14.81 7.56
N PRO A 38 14.24 15.04 7.82
CA PRO A 38 13.66 14.71 9.11
C PRO A 38 13.74 13.21 9.39
N SER A 39 14.09 12.84 10.62
CA SER A 39 14.15 11.44 11.02
C SER A 39 12.76 10.80 10.96
N GLY A 40 12.65 9.63 10.35
CA GLY A 40 11.39 8.85 10.35
C GLY A 40 10.35 9.25 9.31
N VAL A 41 10.69 10.12 8.34
CA VAL A 41 9.80 10.47 7.19
C VAL A 41 9.23 9.22 6.51
N TRP A 42 10.01 8.14 6.44
CA TRP A 42 9.59 6.90 5.82
C TRP A 42 8.36 6.27 6.46
N ILE A 43 8.18 6.41 7.78
CA ILE A 43 7.01 5.88 8.48
C ILE A 43 5.77 6.60 7.98
N HIS A 44 5.83 7.93 7.86
CA HIS A 44 4.71 8.73 7.37
C HIS A 44 4.43 8.48 5.89
N ALA A 45 5.46 8.39 5.05
CA ALA A 45 5.30 8.13 3.62
C ALA A 45 4.72 6.73 3.35
N LEU A 46 5.26 5.70 4.02
CA LEU A 46 4.78 4.33 3.90
C LEU A 46 3.36 4.18 4.44
N THR A 47 3.06 4.77 5.60
CA THR A 47 1.72 4.74 6.19
C THR A 47 0.72 5.50 5.31
N GLY A 48 1.10 6.66 4.77
CA GLY A 48 0.27 7.43 3.85
C GLY A 48 -0.05 6.66 2.56
N HIS A 49 0.94 6.00 1.98
CA HIS A 49 0.74 5.15 0.81
C HIS A 49 -0.19 3.97 1.13
N ALA A 50 0.08 3.20 2.19
CA ALA A 50 -0.77 2.09 2.60
C ALA A 50 -2.21 2.55 2.94
N LEU A 51 -2.39 3.76 3.49
CA LEU A 51 -3.71 4.35 3.73
C LEU A 51 -4.47 4.68 2.44
N ILE A 52 -3.81 5.07 1.37
CA ILE A 52 -4.45 5.28 0.05
C ILE A 52 -5.06 3.95 -0.43
N HIS A 53 -4.32 2.84 -0.31
CA HIS A 53 -4.82 1.51 -0.68
C HIS A 53 -5.95 1.04 0.24
N ALA A 54 -5.81 1.24 1.55
CA ALA A 54 -6.87 0.96 2.52
C ALA A 54 -8.17 1.73 2.20
N GLY A 55 -8.04 3.02 1.86
CA GLY A 55 -9.17 3.86 1.43
C GLY A 55 -9.81 3.35 0.14
N ALA A 56 -9.01 2.96 -0.87
CA ALA A 56 -9.53 2.38 -2.09
C ALA A 56 -10.30 1.07 -1.83
N VAL A 57 -9.75 0.17 -1.01
CA VAL A 57 -10.43 -1.08 -0.62
C VAL A 57 -11.72 -0.79 0.14
N TRP A 58 -11.70 0.12 1.11
CA TRP A 58 -12.89 0.48 1.87
C TRP A 58 -13.99 1.06 0.96
N LEU A 59 -13.65 2.02 0.08
CA LEU A 59 -14.63 2.63 -0.83
C LEU A 59 -15.21 1.63 -1.83
N ILE A 60 -14.41 0.69 -2.32
CA ILE A 60 -14.86 -0.31 -3.31
C ILE A 60 -15.72 -1.40 -2.66
N THR A 61 -15.37 -1.84 -1.45
CA THR A 61 -16.00 -2.99 -0.79
C THR A 61 -17.11 -2.60 0.19
N GLY A 62 -17.13 -1.35 0.64
CA GLY A 62 -17.98 -0.86 1.73
C GLY A 62 -17.56 -1.36 3.12
N SER A 63 -16.46 -2.11 3.25
CA SER A 63 -16.04 -2.71 4.53
C SER A 63 -14.81 -2.00 5.09
N ALA A 64 -14.98 -1.29 6.22
CA ALA A 64 -13.87 -0.68 6.95
C ALA A 64 -12.89 -1.74 7.49
N VAL A 65 -13.38 -2.94 7.81
CA VAL A 65 -12.54 -4.06 8.26
C VAL A 65 -11.58 -4.50 7.16
N LEU A 66 -12.05 -4.67 5.93
CA LEU A 66 -11.17 -4.98 4.79
C LEU A 66 -10.18 -3.84 4.51
N GLY A 67 -10.59 -2.59 4.71
CA GLY A 67 -9.68 -1.43 4.64
C GLY A 67 -8.55 -1.50 5.66
N VAL A 68 -8.84 -1.82 6.92
CA VAL A 68 -7.82 -1.98 7.99
C VAL A 68 -6.89 -3.17 7.71
N ILE A 69 -7.43 -4.29 7.23
CA ILE A 69 -6.61 -5.44 6.84
C ILE A 69 -5.67 -5.06 5.69
N GLU A 70 -6.18 -4.35 4.68
CA GLU A 70 -5.34 -3.84 3.59
C GLU A 70 -4.26 -2.90 4.10
N LEU A 71 -4.58 -1.98 5.01
CA LEU A 71 -3.58 -1.08 5.60
C LEU A 71 -2.39 -1.86 6.17
N VAL A 72 -2.67 -2.90 6.98
CA VAL A 72 -1.62 -3.69 7.63
C VAL A 72 -0.84 -4.52 6.63
N LEU A 73 -1.53 -5.27 5.75
CA LEU A 73 -0.87 -6.14 4.78
C LEU A 73 -0.06 -5.33 3.78
N HIS A 74 -0.62 -4.25 3.25
CA HIS A 74 0.04 -3.39 2.29
C HIS A 74 1.30 -2.76 2.89
N TRP A 75 1.19 -2.22 4.11
CA TRP A 75 2.33 -1.67 4.84
C TRP A 75 3.46 -2.70 5.00
N ILE A 76 3.13 -3.94 5.39
CA ILE A 76 4.10 -5.01 5.56
C ILE A 76 4.76 -5.39 4.23
N ILE A 77 3.98 -5.61 3.16
CA ILE A 77 4.53 -6.02 1.85
C ILE A 77 5.49 -4.95 1.32
N ASP A 78 5.09 -3.68 1.37
CA ASP A 78 5.94 -2.58 0.94
C ASP A 78 7.19 -2.40 1.80
N TYR A 79 7.06 -2.58 3.12
CA TYR A 79 8.20 -2.58 4.02
C TYR A 79 9.19 -3.70 3.62
N LEU A 80 8.71 -4.92 3.38
CA LEU A 80 9.54 -6.04 2.93
C LEU A 80 10.24 -5.76 1.60
N LYS A 81 9.57 -5.08 0.66
CA LYS A 81 10.18 -4.60 -0.59
C LYS A 81 11.29 -3.58 -0.31
N CYS A 82 11.02 -2.58 0.54
CA CYS A 82 12.00 -1.55 0.89
C CYS A 82 13.23 -2.15 1.60
N GLU A 83 13.03 -3.21 2.39
CA GLU A 83 14.09 -4.00 3.01
C GLU A 83 14.84 -4.92 2.05
N ARG A 84 14.42 -4.99 0.78
CA ARG A 84 14.98 -5.87 -0.25
C ARG A 84 14.84 -7.36 0.09
N TRP A 85 13.88 -7.72 0.95
CA TRP A 85 13.57 -9.13 1.25
C TRP A 85 12.76 -9.77 0.13
N ILE A 86 12.02 -8.96 -0.62
CA ILE A 86 11.28 -9.36 -1.82
C ILE A 86 11.57 -8.39 -2.98
N GLY A 87 11.44 -8.89 -4.21
CA GLY A 87 11.58 -8.08 -5.43
C GLY A 87 10.26 -7.44 -5.89
N PHE A 88 10.35 -6.57 -6.89
CA PHE A 88 9.18 -5.85 -7.46
C PHE A 88 8.05 -6.79 -7.94
N ASN A 89 8.39 -7.88 -8.61
CA ASN A 89 7.36 -8.83 -9.09
C ASN A 89 6.65 -9.53 -7.93
N ALA A 90 7.39 -9.94 -6.89
CA ALA A 90 6.81 -10.58 -5.71
C ALA A 90 5.90 -9.60 -4.94
N ASP A 91 6.33 -8.35 -4.81
CA ASP A 91 5.54 -7.25 -4.27
C ASP A 91 4.20 -7.08 -5.00
N GLN A 92 4.22 -6.92 -6.33
CA GLN A 92 2.99 -6.76 -7.11
C GLN A 92 2.07 -7.99 -7.02
N ILE A 93 2.65 -9.20 -7.08
CA ILE A 93 1.89 -10.45 -6.96
C ILE A 93 1.20 -10.53 -5.59
N LEU A 94 1.91 -10.26 -4.49
CA LEU A 94 1.34 -10.31 -3.15
C LEU A 94 0.19 -9.31 -3.00
N HIS A 95 0.36 -8.09 -3.52
CA HIS A 95 -0.72 -7.11 -3.53
C HIS A 95 -1.94 -7.62 -4.31
N TYR A 96 -1.78 -8.15 -5.53
CA TYR A 96 -2.91 -8.69 -6.29
C TYR A 96 -3.56 -9.91 -5.62
N VAL A 97 -2.78 -10.76 -4.93
CA VAL A 97 -3.31 -11.88 -4.14
C VAL A 97 -4.22 -11.37 -3.03
N CYS A 98 -3.85 -10.30 -2.31
CA CYS A 98 -4.75 -9.68 -1.32
C CYS A 98 -6.09 -9.26 -1.95
N LYS A 99 -6.05 -8.61 -3.13
CA LYS A 99 -7.27 -8.15 -3.82
C LYS A 99 -8.12 -9.33 -4.30
N LEU A 100 -7.49 -10.42 -4.73
CA LEU A 100 -8.19 -11.64 -5.10
C LEU A 100 -8.87 -12.29 -3.89
N ILE A 101 -8.17 -12.36 -2.75
CA ILE A 101 -8.73 -12.88 -1.49
C ILE A 101 -9.93 -12.05 -1.05
N TYR A 102 -9.86 -10.72 -1.07
CA TYR A 102 -11.00 -9.87 -0.71
C TYR A 102 -12.17 -10.06 -1.66
N ALA A 103 -11.92 -10.13 -2.97
CA ALA A 103 -12.96 -10.40 -3.95
C ALA A 103 -13.66 -11.75 -3.68
N MET A 104 -12.89 -12.78 -3.31
CA MET A 104 -13.42 -14.10 -2.97
C MET A 104 -14.22 -14.07 -1.66
N MET A 105 -13.73 -13.39 -0.62
CA MET A 105 -14.46 -13.20 0.64
C MET A 105 -15.81 -12.51 0.41
N ILE A 106 -15.83 -11.49 -0.46
CA ILE A 106 -17.07 -10.80 -0.85
C ILE A 106 -18.01 -11.74 -1.59
N TYR A 107 -17.50 -12.47 -2.58
CA TYR A 107 -18.29 -13.42 -3.35
C TYR A 107 -18.90 -14.54 -2.48
N LEU A 108 -18.15 -15.03 -1.49
CA LEU A 108 -18.60 -16.07 -0.56
C LEU A 108 -19.48 -15.53 0.58
N GLY A 109 -19.68 -14.21 0.69
CA GLY A 109 -20.44 -13.60 1.77
C GLY A 109 -19.72 -13.58 3.13
N VAL A 110 -18.41 -13.81 3.15
CA VAL A 110 -17.59 -13.87 4.37
C VAL A 110 -16.88 -12.53 4.58
N TYR A 111 -17.64 -11.45 4.66
CA TYR A 111 -17.11 -10.11 4.91
C TYR A 111 -18.01 -9.37 5.89
N TRP A 112 -17.40 -8.73 6.88
CA TRP A 112 -18.11 -7.98 7.89
C TRP A 112 -18.44 -6.60 7.32
N ILE A 113 -19.74 -6.32 7.18
CA ILE A 113 -20.25 -4.98 6.94
C ILE A 113 -20.26 -4.30 8.31
N GLY A 114 -19.34 -3.37 8.52
CA GLY A 114 -19.30 -2.48 9.67
C GLY A 114 -19.79 -1.10 9.27
#